data_AF-A0AAU3VR81-F1
#
_entry.id   AF-A0AAU3VR81-F1
#
_cell.length_a   1.000
_cell.length_b   1.000
_cell.length_c   1.000
_cell.angle_alpha   90.00
_cell.angle_beta   90.00
_cell.angle_gamma   90.00
#
_symmetry.space_group_name_H-M   'P 1'
#
loop_
_entity.id
_entity.type
_entity.pdbx_description
1 polymer ?
#
loop_
_entity_poly.entity_id
_entity_poly.type
_entity_poly.pdbx_seq_one_letter_code
_entity_poly.pdbx_strand_id
1 'polypeptide(L)'
;MARHGTVAVAKVTLRTRERLAVIRPRHGMLVLHTLLWPEEIREPDDLSSNAPVTDRELELAELLMDELAGVDIAALHDDYAAALEQLVAAKMTGAGLEEPEEPVPAVDLMAALEASIRAANKR
;
A
#
# COMPACT_ATOMS: atom_id res chain seq x y z
N MET A 1 29.07 10.72 5.28
CA MET A 1 27.92 9.88 4.92
C MET A 1 28.31 8.78 3.94
N ALA A 2 28.40 9.03 2.63
CA ALA A 2 28.60 7.97 1.63
C ALA A 2 29.87 7.14 1.85
N ARG A 3 31.01 7.79 2.12
CA ARG A 3 32.29 7.11 2.40
C ARG A 3 32.33 6.37 3.74
N HIS A 4 31.51 6.78 4.71
CA HIS A 4 31.54 6.26 6.07
C HIS A 4 30.39 5.28 6.36
N GLY A 5 29.50 5.02 5.40
CA GLY A 5 28.30 4.20 5.64
C GLY A 5 27.33 4.82 6.64
N THR A 6 27.41 6.14 6.88
CA THR A 6 26.60 6.84 7.87
C THR A 6 25.43 7.59 7.25
N VAL A 7 24.33 7.70 8.02
CA VAL A 7 23.16 8.53 7.72
C VAL A 7 23.07 9.68 8.74
N ALA A 8 22.46 10.82 8.39
CA ALA A 8 22.14 11.85 9.38
C ALA A 8 20.73 11.67 9.88
N VAL A 9 20.54 11.91 11.18
CA VAL A 9 19.26 12.14 11.79
C VAL A 9 19.09 13.65 11.95
N ALA A 10 17.95 14.18 11.53
CA ALA A 10 17.65 15.61 11.58
C ALA A 10 16.19 15.84 11.95
N LYS A 11 15.90 17.03 12.45
CA LYS A 11 14.54 17.55 12.58
C LYS A 11 14.29 18.50 11.41
N VAL A 12 13.20 18.29 10.69
CA VAL A 12 12.86 19.09 9.50
C VAL A 12 11.42 19.59 9.60
N THR A 13 11.20 20.85 9.22
CA THR A 13 9.85 21.42 9.13
C THR A 13 9.38 21.37 7.69
N LEU A 14 8.35 20.57 7.43
CA LEU A 14 7.70 20.47 6.13
C LEU A 14 6.35 21.19 6.22
N ARG A 15 6.24 22.32 5.52
CA ARG A 15 5.11 23.26 5.57
C ARG A 15 4.92 23.83 6.97
N THR A 16 4.11 23.18 7.81
CA THR A 16 3.69 23.67 9.13
C THR A 16 4.03 22.72 10.27
N ARG A 17 4.53 21.51 10.00
CA ARG A 17 4.87 20.53 11.04
C ARG A 17 6.33 20.11 10.98
N GLU A 18 6.94 20.09 12.16
CA GLU A 18 8.25 19.51 12.40
C GLU A 18 8.15 17.99 12.46
N ARG A 19 9.09 17.30 11.82
CA ARG A 19 9.20 15.84 11.79
C ARG A 19 10.64 15.41 12.02
N LEU A 20 10.82 14.25 12.64
CA LEU A 20 12.09 13.54 12.63
C LEU A 20 12.34 13.02 11.20
N ALA A 21 13.58 13.05 10.73
CA ALA A 21 13.94 12.58 9.41
C ALA A 21 15.35 11.99 9.38
N VAL A 22 15.55 11.05 8.46
CA VAL A 22 16.86 10.52 8.10
C VAL A 22 17.25 10.98 6.71
N ILE A 23 18.47 11.49 6.58
CA ILE A 23 19.07 11.91 5.32
C ILE A 23 20.18 10.94 4.95
N ARG A 24 20.08 10.34 3.76
CA ARG A 24 21.08 9.40 3.23
C ARG A 24 21.49 9.75 1.80
N PRO A 25 22.77 9.60 1.44
CA PRO A 25 23.22 9.74 0.06
C PRO A 25 22.81 8.51 -0.76
N ARG A 26 22.31 8.73 -1.97
CA ARG A 26 21.99 7.68 -2.94
C ARG A 26 22.18 8.22 -4.36
N HIS A 27 22.98 7.52 -5.17
CA HIS A 27 23.28 7.89 -6.57
C HIS A 27 23.66 9.37 -6.78
N GLY A 28 24.53 9.91 -5.91
CA GLY A 28 24.97 11.32 -5.99
C GLY A 28 23.97 12.35 -5.49
N MET A 29 22.78 11.93 -5.04
CA MET A 29 21.74 12.78 -4.46
C MET A 29 21.58 12.53 -2.96
N LEU A 30 20.90 13.44 -2.26
CA LEU A 30 20.44 13.22 -0.89
C LEU A 30 18.97 12.81 -0.91
N VAL A 31 18.66 11.72 -0.21
CA VAL A 31 17.29 11.24 -0.03
C VAL A 31 16.90 11.43 1.42
N LEU A 32 15.81 12.17 1.63
CA LEU A 32 15.20 12.41 2.93
C LEU A 32 14.04 11.43 3.14
N HIS A 33 14.05 10.72 4.27
CA HIS A 33 12.92 9.90 4.73
C HIS A 33 12.40 10.52 6.02
N THR A 34 11.13 10.87 6.06
CA THR A 34 10.48 11.30 7.31
C THR A 34 10.20 10.08 8.17
N LEU A 35 10.45 10.21 9.48
CA LEU A 35 10.20 9.19 10.47
C LEU A 35 9.01 9.59 11.35
N LEU A 36 8.36 8.59 11.92
CA LEU A 36 7.42 8.77 13.02
C LEU A 36 8.20 9.10 14.31
N TRP A 37 7.60 9.92 15.16
CA TRP A 37 8.07 10.12 16.52
C TRP A 37 7.80 8.87 17.37
N PRO A 38 8.58 8.62 18.44
CA PRO A 38 8.35 7.48 19.32
C PRO A 38 6.92 7.37 19.83
N GLU A 39 6.29 8.50 20.16
CA GLU A 39 4.89 8.58 20.60
C GLU A 39 3.86 8.32 19.49
N GLU A 40 4.26 8.36 18.21
CA GLU A 40 3.41 8.02 17.06
C GLU A 40 3.49 6.52 16.71
N ILE A 41 4.42 5.79 17.33
CA ILE A 41 4.58 4.34 17.13
C ILE A 41 3.70 3.62 18.15
N ARG A 42 2.81 2.75 17.66
CA ARG A 42 2.01 1.85 18.52
C ARG A 42 2.76 0.54 18.75
N GLU A 43 2.72 0.03 19.97
CA GLU A 43 3.32 -1.25 20.31
C GLU A 43 2.58 -2.41 19.59
N PRO A 44 3.31 -3.36 18.96
CA PRO A 44 2.70 -4.46 18.22
C PRO A 44 1.77 -5.34 19.07
N ASP A 45 2.10 -5.52 20.36
CA ASP A 45 1.36 -6.37 21.29
C ASP A 45 -0.10 -5.92 21.48
N ASP A 46 -0.39 -4.62 21.28
CA ASP A 46 -1.75 -4.07 21.35
C ASP A 46 -2.61 -4.45 20.12
N LEU A 47 -2.00 -4.99 19.06
CA LEU A 47 -2.65 -5.30 17.78
C LEU A 47 -2.57 -6.78 17.39
N SER A 48 -1.71 -7.58 18.04
CA SER A 48 -1.52 -8.97 17.63
C SER A 48 -2.75 -9.82 17.95
N SER A 49 -3.27 -10.50 16.92
CA SER A 49 -4.21 -11.60 17.11
C SER A 49 -3.46 -12.82 17.63
N ASN A 50 -3.90 -13.40 18.74
CA ASN A 50 -3.36 -14.65 19.28
C ASN A 50 -3.92 -15.90 18.58
N ALA A 51 -4.58 -15.74 17.43
CA ALA A 51 -5.13 -16.87 16.69
C ALA A 51 -3.97 -17.73 16.14
N PRO A 52 -3.98 -19.06 16.38
CA PRO A 52 -2.98 -19.94 15.79
C PRO A 52 -3.15 -19.96 14.27
N VAL A 53 -2.03 -19.87 13.56
CA VAL A 53 -2.00 -19.99 12.09
C VAL A 53 -1.71 -21.44 11.73
N THR A 54 -2.42 -21.97 10.75
CA THR A 54 -2.25 -23.34 10.25
C THR A 54 -1.29 -23.40 9.06
N ASP A 55 -0.65 -24.55 8.84
CA ASP A 55 0.27 -24.74 7.70
C ASP A 55 -0.42 -24.50 6.35
N ARG A 56 -1.69 -24.90 6.22
CA ARG A 56 -2.51 -24.66 5.03
C ARG A 56 -2.71 -23.18 4.74
N GLU A 57 -2.87 -22.35 5.77
CA GLU A 57 -3.00 -20.89 5.61
C GLU A 57 -1.68 -20.26 5.16
N LEU A 58 -0.53 -20.76 5.66
CA LEU A 58 0.78 -20.33 5.17
C LEU A 58 0.98 -20.69 3.71
N GLU A 59 0.72 -21.94 3.32
CA GLU A 59 0.86 -22.40 1.93
C GLU A 59 0.01 -21.56 0.96
N LEU A 60 -1.22 -21.22 1.37
CA LEU A 60 -2.10 -20.37 0.56
C LEU A 60 -1.59 -18.93 0.47
N ALA A 61 -1.06 -18.39 1.57
CA ALA A 61 -0.47 -17.05 1.58
C ALA A 61 0.77 -16.97 0.69
N GLU A 62 1.62 -18.00 0.69
CA GLU A 62 2.79 -18.09 -0.19
C GLU A 62 2.38 -18.09 -1.66
N LEU A 63 1.40 -18.92 -2.02
CA LEU A 63 0.85 -18.94 -3.39
C LEU A 63 0.29 -17.58 -3.81
N LEU A 64 -0.39 -16.87 -2.89
CA LEU A 64 -0.91 -15.53 -3.15
C LEU A 64 0.21 -14.51 -3.35
N MET A 65 1.28 -14.59 -2.55
CA MET A 65 2.44 -13.71 -2.69
C MET A 65 3.14 -13.91 -4.05
N ASP A 66 3.27 -15.16 -4.50
CA ASP A 66 3.88 -15.47 -5.80
C ASP A 66 3.03 -14.95 -6.96
N GLU A 67 1.69 -15.08 -6.88
CA GLU A 67 0.77 -14.60 -7.91
C GLU A 67 0.71 -13.06 -7.98
N LEU A 68 0.80 -12.38 -6.83
CA LEU A 68 0.76 -10.92 -6.75
C LEU A 68 2.15 -10.26 -6.83
N ALA A 69 3.20 -11.05 -6.97
CA ALA A 69 4.56 -10.53 -7.06
C ALA A 69 4.78 -9.69 -8.33
N GLY A 70 5.73 -8.74 -8.26
CA GLY A 70 6.17 -8.00 -9.44
C GLY A 70 5.30 -6.80 -9.81
N VAL A 71 4.93 -5.98 -8.83
CA VAL A 71 4.20 -4.72 -9.04
C VAL A 71 4.93 -3.84 -10.07
N ASP A 72 4.27 -3.57 -11.20
CA ASP A 72 4.73 -2.59 -12.17
C ASP A 72 4.45 -1.18 -11.66
N ILE A 73 5.50 -0.51 -11.19
CA ILE A 73 5.43 0.86 -10.67
C ILE A 73 4.93 1.83 -11.74
N ALA A 74 5.17 1.56 -13.04
CA ALA A 74 4.70 2.42 -14.12
C ALA A 74 3.18 2.33 -14.34
N ALA A 75 2.54 1.25 -13.88
CA ALA A 75 1.09 1.07 -13.95
C ALA A 75 0.34 1.75 -12.79
N LEU A 76 1.04 2.10 -11.71
CA LEU A 76 0.44 2.82 -10.58
C LEU A 76 0.13 4.26 -10.97
N HIS A 77 -1.12 4.68 -10.79
CA HIS A 77 -1.58 6.03 -11.07
C HIS A 77 -2.55 6.51 -9.99
N ASP A 78 -2.84 7.80 -10.00
CA ASP A 78 -3.74 8.43 -9.03
C ASP A 78 -5.20 8.20 -9.45
N ASP A 79 -5.78 7.12 -8.95
CA ASP A 79 -7.17 6.74 -9.24
C ASP A 79 -8.16 7.84 -8.83
N TYR A 80 -7.85 8.61 -7.78
CA TYR A 80 -8.69 9.72 -7.34
C TYR A 80 -8.67 10.85 -8.35
N ALA A 81 -7.50 11.24 -8.84
CA ALA A 81 -7.38 12.25 -9.89
C ALA A 81 -8.11 11.82 -11.17
N ALA A 82 -7.95 10.56 -11.58
CA ALA A 82 -8.63 10.00 -12.73
C ALA A 82 -10.17 10.01 -12.56
N ALA A 83 -10.68 9.58 -11.40
CA ALA A 83 -12.11 9.61 -11.09
C ALA A 83 -12.66 11.05 -11.07
N LEU A 84 -11.88 12.02 -10.56
CA LEU A 84 -12.25 13.42 -10.56
C LEU A 84 -12.36 13.98 -11.97
N GLU A 85 -11.43 13.65 -12.88
CA GLU A 85 -11.49 14.05 -14.28
C GLU A 85 -12.73 13.48 -14.98
N GLN A 86 -13.05 12.20 -14.75
CA GLN A 86 -14.26 11.57 -15.28
C GLN A 86 -15.53 12.26 -14.77
N LEU A 87 -15.57 12.60 -13.48
CA LEU A 87 -16.68 13.35 -12.88
C LEU A 87 -16.85 14.73 -13.52
N VAL A 88 -15.75 15.45 -13.76
CA VAL A 88 -15.79 16.74 -14.43
C VAL A 88 -16.32 16.59 -15.86
N ALA A 89 -15.84 15.61 -16.62
CA ALA A 89 -16.28 15.35 -17.98
C ALA A 89 -17.78 14.99 -18.05
N ALA A 90 -18.26 14.10 -17.17
CA ALA A 90 -19.66 13.72 -17.09
C ALA A 90 -20.57 14.92 -16.78
N LYS A 91 -20.15 15.78 -15.84
CA LYS A 91 -20.87 17.03 -15.53
C LYS A 91 -20.90 18.01 -16.69
N MET A 92 -19.85 18.07 -17.51
CA MET A 92 -19.81 18.93 -18.70
C MET A 92 -20.75 18.45 -19.81
N THR A 93 -20.88 17.14 -19.99
CA THR A 93 -21.73 16.53 -21.03
C THR A 93 -23.17 16.31 -20.58
N GLY A 94 -23.47 16.51 -19.29
CA GLY A 94 -24.78 16.24 -18.69
C GLY A 94 -25.07 14.74 -18.53
N ALA A 95 -24.05 13.89 -18.66
CA ALA A 95 -24.16 12.46 -18.45
C ALA A 95 -24.07 12.12 -16.95
N GLY A 96 -24.83 11.12 -16.51
CA GLY A 96 -24.63 10.50 -15.21
C GLY A 96 -23.40 9.61 -15.20
N LEU A 97 -22.73 9.52 -14.05
CA LEU A 97 -21.73 8.48 -13.84
C LEU A 97 -22.44 7.17 -13.47
N GLU A 98 -21.95 6.05 -13.99
CA GLU A 98 -22.34 4.74 -13.47
C GLU A 98 -21.84 4.59 -12.04
N GLU A 99 -22.72 4.10 -11.18
CA GLU A 99 -22.38 3.76 -9.81
C GLU A 99 -21.60 2.43 -9.82
N PRO A 100 -20.43 2.35 -9.16
CA PRO A 100 -19.69 1.10 -9.10
C PRO A 100 -20.53 0.03 -8.40
N GLU A 101 -20.49 -1.20 -8.89
CA GLU A 101 -21.17 -2.32 -8.24
C GLU A 101 -20.64 -2.50 -6.81
N GLU A 102 -21.55 -2.55 -5.84
CA GLU A 102 -21.17 -2.87 -4.46
C GLU A 102 -20.68 -4.32 -4.38
N PRO A 103 -19.49 -4.56 -3.80
CA PRO A 103 -19.00 -5.92 -3.65
C PRO A 103 -19.91 -6.71 -2.70
N VAL A 104 -20.40 -7.86 -3.18
CA VAL A 104 -21.22 -8.75 -2.36
C VAL A 104 -20.33 -9.40 -1.30
N PRO A 105 -20.67 -9.32 0.00
CA PRO A 105 -19.84 -9.92 1.04
C PRO A 105 -19.74 -11.44 0.85
N ALA A 106 -18.52 -11.94 0.75
CA ALA A 106 -18.30 -13.38 0.70
C ALA A 106 -18.69 -14.02 2.04
N VAL A 107 -19.55 -15.03 1.98
CA VAL A 107 -19.99 -15.81 3.16
C VAL A 107 -18.83 -16.62 3.76
N ASP A 108 -17.85 -17.00 2.92
CA ASP A 108 -16.61 -17.65 3.32
C ASP A 108 -15.42 -17.05 2.52
N LEU A 109 -14.56 -16.32 3.23
CA LEU A 109 -13.40 -15.65 2.65
C LEU A 109 -12.33 -16.63 2.15
N MET A 110 -12.17 -17.78 2.81
CA MET A 110 -11.16 -18.77 2.44
C MET A 110 -11.56 -19.44 1.12
N ALA A 111 -12.82 -19.86 1.01
CA ALA A 111 -13.36 -20.43 -0.22
C ALA A 111 -13.33 -19.41 -1.37
N ALA A 112 -13.64 -18.14 -1.10
CA ALA A 112 -13.58 -17.07 -2.10
C ALA A 112 -12.15 -16.84 -2.60
N LEU A 113 -11.16 -16.86 -1.70
CA LEU A 113 -9.75 -16.71 -2.07
C LEU A 113 -9.26 -17.89 -2.92
N GLU A 114 -9.54 -19.12 -2.51
CA GLU A 114 -9.20 -20.32 -3.30
C GLU A 114 -9.86 -20.33 -4.69
N ALA A 115 -11.07 -19.76 -4.82
CA ALA A 115 -11.75 -19.61 -6.10
C ALA A 115 -11.07 -18.54 -6.99
N SER A 116 -10.66 -17.42 -6.39
CA SER A 116 -9.95 -16.34 -7.09
C SER A 116 -8.61 -16.81 -7.67
N ILE A 117 -7.79 -17.50 -6.87
CA ILE A 117 -6.49 -18.03 -7.31
C ILE A 117 -6.66 -19.09 -8.42
N ARG A 118 -7.71 -19.93 -8.34
CA ARG A 118 -8.03 -20.89 -9.42
C ARG A 118 -8.51 -20.21 -10.70
N ALA A 119 -9.15 -19.05 -10.61
CA ALA A 119 -9.57 -18.28 -11.78
C ALA A 119 -8.38 -17.58 -12.45
N ALA A 120 -7.43 -17.06 -11.65
CA ALA A 120 -6.20 -16.44 -12.14
C ALA A 120 -5.30 -17.43 -12.89
N ASN A 121 -5.06 -18.62 -12.31
CA ASN A 121 -4.24 -19.69 -12.90
C ASN A 121 -4.82 -20.35 -14.18
N LYS A 122 -6.08 -20.08 -14.54
CA LYS A 122 -6.73 -20.64 -15.75
C LYS A 122 -6.61 -19.73 -16.97
N ARG A 123 -6.06 -18.53 -16.83
CA ARG A 123 -5.77 -17.60 -17.93
C ARG A 123 -4.33 -17.77 -18.39
#